data_AF-A0AAJ0PYA7-F1
#
_entry.id   AF-A0AAJ0PYA7-F1
#
_cell.length_a   1.000
_cell.length_b   1.000
_cell.length_c   1.000
_cell.angle_alpha   90.00
_cell.angle_beta   90.00
_cell.angle_gamma   90.00
#
_symmetry.space_group_name_H-M   'P 1'
#
loop_
_entity.id
_entity.type
_entity.pdbx_description
1 polymer ?
#
loop_
_entity_poly.entity_id
_entity_poly.type
_entity_poly.pdbx_seq_one_letter_code
_entity_poly.pdbx_strand_id
1 'polypeptide(L)' 'MGPKTPVPEGDCFRQLLREQINLKHPLVRRSGLIDWDRLGVAMSASFVSH' A
#
# COMPACT_ATOMS: atom_id res chain seq x y z
N MET A 1 24.32 -23.20 5.10
CA MET A 1 23.37 -22.06 5.17
C MET A 1 23.45 -21.33 3.83
N GLY A 2 22.52 -21.61 2.91
CA GLY A 2 22.55 -21.05 1.55
C GLY A 2 22.21 -19.55 1.52
N PRO A 3 22.61 -18.81 0.48
CA PRO A 3 22.40 -17.37 0.39
C PRO A 3 20.90 -17.06 0.37
N LYS A 4 20.42 -16.32 1.37
CA LYS A 4 19.04 -15.82 1.44
C LYS A 4 18.88 -14.77 0.35
N THR A 5 17.95 -14.99 -0.56
CA THR A 5 17.54 -14.02 -1.58
C THR A 5 17.18 -12.71 -0.88
N PRO A 6 17.78 -11.56 -1.25
CA PRO A 6 17.43 -10.29 -0.65
C PRO A 6 15.98 -9.98 -1.02
N VAL A 7 15.09 -10.02 -0.02
CA VAL A 7 13.72 -9.55 -0.16
C VAL A 7 13.79 -8.04 -0.41
N PRO A 8 13.12 -7.51 -1.44
CA PRO A 8 13.06 -6.07 -1.65
C PRO A 8 12.56 -5.40 -0.37
N GLU A 9 13.32 -4.45 0.19
CA GLU A 9 13.02 -3.84 1.50
C GLU A 9 11.60 -3.23 1.58
N GLY A 10 11.06 -2.79 0.43
CA GLY A 10 9.69 -2.29 0.30
C GLY A 10 8.60 -3.35 0.51
N ASP A 11 8.88 -4.63 0.25
CA ASP A 11 7.93 -5.72 0.45
C ASP A 11 7.91 -6.20 1.91
N CYS A 12 9.04 -6.14 2.62
CA CYS A 12 9.11 -6.43 4.06
C CYS A 12 8.16 -5.51 4.85
N PHE A 13 8.21 -4.20 4.60
CA PHE A 13 7.29 -3.26 5.26
C PHE A 13 5.85 -3.52 4.89
N ARG A 14 5.54 -3.78 3.62
CA ARG A 14 4.17 -4.07 3.18
C ARG A 14 3.62 -5.34 3.80
N GLN A 15 4.45 -6.37 3.94
CA GLN A 15 4.05 -7.64 4.55
C GLN A 15 3.82 -7.47 6.05
N LEU A 16 4.76 -6.83 6.76
CA LEU A 16 4.67 -6.59 8.20
C LEU A 16 3.51 -5.64 8.54
N LEU A 17 3.27 -4.62 7.73
CA LEU A 17 2.14 -3.70 7.90
C LEU A 17 0.80 -4.38 7.59
N ARG A 18 0.73 -5.28 6.59
CA ARG A 18 -0.46 -6.10 6.33
C ARG A 18 -0.74 -7.11 7.45
N GLU A 19 0.30 -7.59 8.12
CA GLU A 19 0.21 -8.56 9.20
C GLU A 19 -0.12 -7.87 10.55
N GLN A 20 0.45 -6.69 10.79
CA GLN A 20 0.16 -5.84 11.95
C GLN A 20 -1.20 -5.17 11.87
N ILE A 21 -1.60 -4.70 10.68
CA ILE A 21 -2.96 -4.27 10.48
C ILE A 21 -3.80 -5.51 10.24
N ASN A 22 -4.20 -6.18 11.33
CA ASN A 22 -5.14 -7.28 11.33
C ASN A 22 -6.21 -7.02 10.24
N LEU A 23 -6.34 -7.89 9.22
CA LEU A 23 -7.27 -7.71 8.08
C LEU A 23 -8.76 -7.57 8.49
N LYS A 24 -9.04 -7.68 9.79
CA LYS A 24 -10.31 -7.38 10.45
C LYS A 24 -10.47 -5.92 10.86
N HIS A 25 -9.41 -5.11 10.84
CA HIS A 25 -9.45 -3.72 11.27
C HIS A 25 -10.38 -2.92 10.35
N PRO A 26 -11.44 -2.29 10.88
CA PRO A 26 -12.48 -1.65 10.07
C PRO A 26 -11.94 -0.61 9.09
N LEU A 27 -10.89 0.12 9.46
CA LEU A 27 -10.28 1.12 8.57
C LEU A 27 -9.55 0.50 7.36
N VAL A 28 -8.95 -0.67 7.52
CA VAL A 28 -8.26 -1.36 6.41
C VAL A 28 -9.21 -2.11 5.51
N ARG A 29 -10.32 -2.61 6.04
CA ARG A 29 -11.41 -3.09 5.18
C ARG A 29 -12.02 -1.96 4.37
N ARG A 30 -12.24 -0.79 4.97
CA ARG A 30 -12.77 0.39 4.25
C ARG A 30 -11.79 0.91 3.22
N SER A 31 -10.48 0.92 3.51
CA SER A 31 -9.47 1.36 2.54
C SER A 31 -9.41 0.44 1.32
N GLY A 32 -9.77 -0.85 1.46
CA GLY A 32 -9.93 -1.78 0.33
C GLY A 32 -11.12 -1.48 -0.58
N LEU A 33 -12.08 -0.65 -0.16
CA LEU A 33 -13.20 -0.19 -0.99
C LEU A 33 -12.88 1.08 -1.79
N ILE A 34 -11.72 1.70 -1.52
CA ILE A 34 -11.29 2.91 -2.22
C ILE A 34 -10.63 2.50 -3.53
N ASP A 35 -11.11 3.08 -4.63
CA ASP A 35 -10.45 3.02 -5.92
C ASP A 35 -9.24 3.97 -5.92
N TRP A 36 -8.09 3.41 -5.52
CA TRP A 36 -6.84 4.16 -5.38
C TRP A 36 -6.29 4.66 -6.71
N ASP A 37 -6.56 3.97 -7.82
CA ASP A 37 -6.09 4.36 -9.15
C ASP A 37 -6.83 5.62 -9.61
N ARG A 38 -8.17 5.58 -9.51
CA ARG A 38 -9.01 6.74 -9.82
C ARG A 38 -8.72 7.93 -8.90
N LEU A 39 -8.48 7.68 -7.61
CA LEU A 39 -8.11 8.73 -6.65
C LEU A 39 -6.76 9.38 -7.01
N GLY A 40 -5.76 8.57 -7.38
CA GLY A 40 -4.45 9.04 -7.80
C GLY A 40 -4.55 9.97 -9.00
N VAL A 41 -5.26 9.55 -10.05
CA VAL A 41 -5.49 10.36 -11.26
C VAL A 41 -6.16 11.70 -10.92
N ALA A 42 -7.22 11.67 -10.12
CA ALA A 42 -7.96 12.88 -9.73
C ALA A 42 -7.10 13.85 -8.90
N MET A 43 -6.30 13.34 -7.97
CA MET A 43 -5.41 14.17 -7.16
C MET A 43 -4.27 14.74 -8.00
N SER A 44 -3.62 13.93 -8.83
CA SER A 44 -2.52 14.38 -9.69
C SER A 44 -2.94 15.49 -10.65
N ALA A 45 -4.18 15.46 -11.15
CA ALA A 45 -4.74 16.54 -11.96
C ALA A 45 -4.77 17.90 -11.22
N SER A 46 -4.84 17.89 -9.90
CA SER A 46 -4.86 19.12 -9.07
C SER A 46 -3.47 19.68 -8.77
N PHE A 47 -2.41 18.93 -9.07
CA PHE A 47 -1.01 19.31 -8.84
C PHE A 47 -0.25 19.69 -10.12
N VAL A 48 -0.94 19.79 -11.27
CA VAL A 48 -0.34 20.32 -12.49
C VAL A 48 -0.44 21.84 -12.48
N SER A 49 0.69 22.54 -12.32
CA SER A 49 0.77 23.99 -12.51
C SER A 49 0.67 24.32 -14.00
N HIS A 50 -0.22 25.25 -14.36
CA HIS A 50 -0.36 25.80 -15.71
C HIS A 50 0.81 26.71 -16.11
#